data_AF-A0A817PEJ5-F1
#
_entry.id   AF-A0A817PEJ5-F1
#
_cell.length_a   1.000
_cell.length_b   1.000
_cell.length_c   1.000
_cell.angle_alpha   90.00
_cell.angle_beta   90.00
_cell.angle_gamma   90.00
#
_symmetry.space_group_name_H-M   'P 1'
#
loop_
_entity.id
_entity.type
_entity.pdbx_description
1 polymer ?
#
loop_
_entity_poly.entity_id
_entity_poly.type
_entity_poly.pdbx_seq_one_letter_code
_entity_poly.pdbx_strand_id
1 'polypeptide(L)'
;MADMNISEYWLPQPFSFWFTCYSKLHQSYRIPRTTTTPPSQLDSPLVHELYDPLIHNGVTAVSTSPILYNMGGGVLTGATKIYILYYGSWNANQKTIAETFLSHVGTTSWFNIEKTYYYRASSISPKVYIKGPKNGQVPNDSQGLYLLLSSSDVSEGSAEAGGTFCVNYCEYHLNFYVDNVAYVLGFIGNLQKCINGSGSTNPTNSPNGDAGVDAMVSVIAHELVDTMSDPFGSAWFGATGNENADKCAWAFGSLTRLSNGPSCSVLVGGRYYLIQQNWNANTQTCAMAA
;
A
#
# COMPACT_ATOMS: atom_id res chain seq x y z
N MET A 1 -17.98 -11.68 10.54
CA MET A 1 -17.37 -10.52 9.88
C MET A 1 -16.24 -10.08 10.78
N ALA A 2 -15.03 -9.98 10.23
CA ALA A 2 -13.90 -9.40 10.96
C ALA A 2 -13.94 -7.90 10.72
N ASP A 3 -14.06 -7.13 11.80
CA ASP A 3 -13.94 -5.67 11.72
C ASP A 3 -12.45 -5.31 11.82
N MET A 4 -12.00 -4.39 10.99
CA MET A 4 -10.64 -3.87 11.00
C MET A 4 -10.65 -2.44 11.53
N ASN A 5 -9.84 -2.20 12.56
CA ASN A 5 -9.36 -0.90 12.99
C ASN A 5 -7.83 -1.00 12.95
N ILE A 6 -7.14 -0.10 12.24
CA ILE A 6 -5.69 -0.25 12.00
C ILE A 6 -4.87 0.04 13.25
N SER A 7 -5.48 0.67 14.26
CA SER A 7 -4.93 0.72 15.60
C SER A 7 -4.89 -0.65 16.29
N GLU A 8 -5.14 -1.79 15.60
CA GLU A 8 -5.34 -3.12 16.21
C GLU A 8 -4.64 -4.36 15.56
N TYR A 9 -3.45 -4.23 14.95
CA TYR A 9 -2.76 -5.32 14.20
C TYR A 9 -1.79 -6.27 14.95
N TRP A 10 -2.23 -7.47 15.32
CA TRP A 10 -1.33 -8.48 15.89
C TRP A 10 -0.27 -9.02 14.90
N LEU A 11 1.03 -8.79 15.16
CA LEU A 11 2.13 -9.56 14.56
C LEU A 11 2.47 -10.78 15.45
N PRO A 12 2.82 -11.95 14.89
CA PRO A 12 3.19 -13.13 15.67
C PRO A 12 4.51 -12.95 16.44
N GLN A 13 4.50 -13.49 17.66
CA GLN A 13 5.52 -13.47 18.72
C GLN A 13 6.97 -13.79 18.27
N PRO A 14 8.01 -13.27 18.97
CA PRO A 14 8.11 -13.15 20.44
C PRO A 14 7.62 -11.84 21.08
N PHE A 15 6.95 -10.94 20.33
CA PHE A 15 6.39 -9.70 20.87
C PHE A 15 4.86 -9.66 20.79
N SER A 16 4.23 -9.39 21.94
CA SER A 16 2.78 -9.18 22.10
C SER A 16 2.48 -7.72 21.83
N PHE A 17 1.89 -7.44 20.68
CA PHE A 17 1.28 -6.14 20.44
C PHE A 17 -0.10 -6.15 21.11
N TRP A 18 -0.37 -5.16 21.96
CA TRP A 18 -1.69 -4.96 22.53
C TRP A 18 -2.51 -4.10 21.58
N PHE A 19 -3.60 -4.70 21.13
CA PHE A 19 -4.53 -4.16 20.17
C PHE A 19 -5.91 -4.61 20.67
N THR A 20 -6.74 -3.66 21.11
CA THR A 20 -7.86 -3.93 22.04
C THR A 20 -9.21 -3.97 21.34
N CYS A 21 -9.46 -5.01 20.54
CA CYS A 21 -10.77 -5.18 19.92
C CYS A 21 -11.85 -5.51 20.97
N TYR A 22 -12.78 -4.58 21.23
CA TYR A 22 -13.98 -4.83 22.02
C TYR A 22 -15.00 -5.61 21.17
N SER A 23 -14.99 -6.95 21.24
CA SER A 23 -16.14 -7.74 20.80
C SER A 23 -17.23 -7.71 21.88
N LYS A 24 -18.38 -7.08 21.64
CA LYS A 24 -19.62 -7.51 22.31
C LYS A 24 -20.04 -8.85 21.70
N LEU A 25 -19.49 -9.94 22.25
CA LEU A 25 -20.15 -11.21 22.58
C LEU A 25 -19.06 -12.23 22.93
N HIS A 26 -19.13 -12.71 24.17
CA HIS A 26 -18.25 -13.72 24.76
C HIS A 26 -18.22 -15.02 23.94
N GLN A 27 -17.02 -15.56 23.67
CA GLN A 27 -16.63 -16.89 24.13
C GLN A 27 -15.13 -17.15 23.96
N SER A 28 -14.52 -17.56 25.07
CA SER A 28 -13.10 -17.74 25.29
C SER A 28 -12.59 -19.07 24.76
N TYR A 29 -11.35 -19.11 24.26
CA TYR A 29 -10.52 -20.32 24.33
C TYR A 29 -9.34 -20.06 25.28
N ARG A 30 -9.29 -20.80 26.38
CA ARG A 30 -8.26 -20.71 27.43
C ARG A 30 -7.04 -21.53 27.03
N ILE A 31 -5.85 -20.94 27.17
CA ILE A 31 -4.64 -21.66 27.62
C ILE A 31 -4.12 -20.90 28.86
N PRO A 32 -3.84 -21.56 30.00
CA PRO A 32 -3.58 -20.88 31.26
C PRO A 32 -2.16 -20.30 31.30
N ARG A 33 -2.03 -19.01 31.65
CA ARG A 33 -0.76 -18.39 32.01
C ARG A 33 -0.74 -18.06 33.49
N THR A 34 0.13 -18.76 34.21
CA THR A 34 0.55 -18.44 35.58
C THR A 34 1.48 -17.24 35.55
N THR A 35 1.03 -16.08 36.04
CA THR A 35 1.78 -15.11 36.86
C THR A 35 0.91 -13.88 37.09
N THR A 36 0.74 -13.52 38.36
CA THR A 36 -0.26 -12.61 38.92
C THR A 36 0.32 -11.23 39.23
N THR A 37 0.56 -10.38 38.23
CA THR A 37 0.80 -8.95 38.49
C THR A 37 0.41 -8.10 37.28
N PRO A 38 -0.52 -7.14 37.41
CA PRO A 38 -0.88 -6.22 36.35
C PRO A 38 0.11 -5.04 36.29
N PRO A 39 0.65 -4.65 35.13
CA PRO A 39 1.40 -3.40 35.01
C PRO A 39 0.42 -2.22 35.04
N SER A 40 0.65 -1.31 35.99
CA SER A 40 0.18 0.06 35.97
C SER A 40 0.71 0.79 34.73
N GLN A 41 -0.18 1.47 34.01
CA GLN A 41 0.07 2.55 33.03
C GLN A 41 1.36 2.43 32.20
N LEU A 42 1.28 1.83 31.00
CA LEU A 42 2.13 2.25 29.90
C LEU A 42 1.41 3.36 29.13
N ASP A 43 2.12 4.46 28.92
CA ASP A 43 1.71 5.69 28.28
C ASP A 43 1.14 5.47 26.86
N SER A 44 0.00 6.11 26.54
CA SER A 44 -0.34 6.44 25.14
C SER A 44 0.60 7.57 24.67
N PRO A 45 1.06 7.64 23.39
CA PRO A 45 0.28 7.36 22.17
C PRO A 45 1.07 6.68 21.02
N LEU A 46 0.44 5.79 20.24
CA LEU A 46 0.92 5.53 18.88
C LEU A 46 0.38 6.67 17.99
N VAL A 47 1.20 7.70 17.71
CA VAL A 47 0.84 8.70 16.71
C VAL A 47 0.94 8.03 15.34
N HIS A 48 -0.20 7.85 14.69
CA HIS A 48 -0.27 7.40 13.30
C HIS A 48 -0.76 8.60 12.49
N GLU A 49 0.13 9.18 11.67
CA GLU A 49 -0.30 10.10 10.63
C GLU A 49 -0.63 9.27 9.38
N LEU A 50 -1.86 9.43 8.89
CA LEU A 50 -2.33 8.81 7.66
C LEU A 50 -1.94 9.73 6.50
N TYR A 51 -1.27 9.17 5.50
CA TYR A 51 -0.83 9.85 4.30
C TYR A 51 -1.51 9.22 3.08
N ASP A 52 -1.77 10.10 2.12
CA ASP A 52 -2.19 9.79 0.76
C ASP A 52 -3.30 8.75 0.58
N PRO A 53 -4.51 8.96 1.16
CA PRO A 53 -5.63 8.08 0.86
C PRO A 53 -6.10 8.27 -0.58
N LEU A 54 -6.00 7.25 -1.45
CA LEU A 54 -6.50 7.36 -2.82
C LEU A 54 -8.02 7.56 -2.84
N ILE A 55 -8.48 8.74 -3.26
CA ILE A 55 -9.90 9.07 -3.21
C ILE A 55 -10.71 8.40 -4.33
N HIS A 56 -11.68 7.57 -3.95
CA HIS A 56 -12.54 6.78 -4.85
C HIS A 56 -13.55 7.60 -5.69
N ASN A 57 -13.48 8.94 -5.69
CA ASN A 57 -14.46 9.79 -6.41
C ASN A 57 -14.15 10.01 -7.90
N GLY A 58 -13.30 9.19 -8.53
CA GLY A 58 -13.10 9.21 -9.97
C GLY A 58 -12.64 10.56 -10.51
N VAL A 59 -12.04 11.40 -9.66
CA VAL A 59 -11.41 12.64 -10.11
C VAL A 59 -10.14 12.20 -10.82
N THR A 60 -10.17 12.28 -12.14
CA THR A 60 -9.00 12.27 -13.02
C THR A 60 -8.10 13.43 -12.62
N ALA A 61 -7.33 13.26 -11.55
CA ALA A 61 -6.41 14.27 -11.07
C ALA A 61 -5.14 14.22 -11.93
N VAL A 62 -5.25 14.59 -13.21
CA VAL A 62 -4.09 15.09 -13.95
C VAL A 62 -3.79 16.49 -13.41
N SER A 63 -3.35 16.56 -12.16
CA SER A 63 -2.76 17.76 -11.60
C SER A 63 -1.44 17.97 -12.33
N THR A 64 -1.36 18.94 -13.23
CA THR A 64 -0.15 19.17 -14.05
C THR A 64 1.00 19.82 -13.27
N SER A 65 0.79 20.15 -11.99
CA SER A 65 1.85 20.71 -11.16
C SER A 65 2.97 19.68 -10.99
N PRO A 66 4.25 20.10 -11.02
CA PRO A 66 5.35 19.17 -10.88
C PRO A 66 5.38 18.57 -9.47
N ILE A 67 5.79 17.31 -9.37
CA ILE A 67 6.25 16.73 -8.11
C ILE A 67 7.70 17.16 -7.92
N LEU A 68 7.97 17.74 -6.75
CA LEU A 68 9.28 18.26 -6.39
C LEU A 68 9.78 17.58 -5.12
N TYR A 69 11.11 17.46 -5.02
CA TYR A 69 11.73 16.93 -3.82
C TYR A 69 11.89 18.00 -2.75
N ASN A 70 11.35 17.74 -1.57
CA ASN A 70 11.64 18.49 -0.36
C ASN A 70 12.93 17.98 0.27
N MET A 71 13.95 18.84 0.25
CA MET A 71 15.31 18.52 0.68
C MET A 71 15.35 18.02 2.13
N GLY A 72 15.91 16.82 2.33
CA GLY A 72 15.99 16.18 3.64
C GLY A 72 14.78 15.32 4.01
N GLY A 73 13.70 15.36 3.23
CA GLY A 73 12.54 14.47 3.38
C GLY A 73 12.92 13.00 3.22
N GLY A 74 12.32 12.14 4.03
CA GLY A 74 12.63 10.70 4.07
C GLY A 74 12.09 9.95 2.87
N VAL A 75 12.90 9.07 2.27
CA VAL A 75 12.55 8.25 1.10
C VAL A 75 13.01 6.81 1.34
N LEU A 76 12.24 5.80 0.93
CA LEU A 76 12.65 4.39 1.02
C LEU A 76 13.67 4.05 -0.07
N THR A 77 14.91 4.49 0.14
CA THR A 77 16.00 4.29 -0.82
C THR A 77 16.68 2.92 -0.68
N GLY A 78 17.38 2.51 -1.74
CA GLY A 78 18.07 1.22 -1.76
C GLY A 78 17.14 0.05 -2.06
N ALA A 79 17.48 -1.12 -1.52
CA ALA A 79 16.76 -2.37 -1.74
C ALA A 79 15.74 -2.60 -0.61
N THR A 80 14.66 -1.83 -0.63
CA THR A 80 13.56 -1.89 0.33
C THR A 80 12.92 -3.27 0.31
N LYS A 81 12.76 -3.91 1.47
CA LYS A 81 12.05 -5.19 1.56
C LYS A 81 10.56 -4.94 1.74
N ILE A 82 9.75 -5.73 1.04
CA ILE A 82 8.30 -5.72 1.16
C ILE A 82 7.86 -6.90 2.02
N TYR A 83 7.05 -6.61 3.03
CA TYR A 83 6.46 -7.58 3.95
C TYR A 83 4.95 -7.59 3.78
N ILE A 84 4.40 -8.68 3.24
CA ILE A 84 2.96 -8.80 3.02
C ILE A 84 2.29 -9.35 4.29
N LEU A 85 1.36 -8.60 4.85
CA LEU A 85 0.51 -9.00 5.97
C LEU A 85 -0.89 -9.28 5.42
N TYR A 86 -1.34 -10.53 5.49
CA TYR A 86 -2.68 -10.91 5.06
C TYR A 86 -3.67 -10.86 6.22
N TYR A 87 -4.75 -10.11 6.07
CA TYR A 87 -5.82 -10.02 7.07
C TYR A 87 -7.15 -10.55 6.51
N GLY A 88 -7.81 -11.41 7.28
CA GLY A 88 -9.05 -12.11 6.92
C GLY A 88 -8.85 -13.39 6.09
N SER A 89 -9.89 -13.81 5.39
CA SER A 89 -9.94 -15.09 4.66
C SER A 89 -9.33 -14.99 3.25
N TRP A 90 -8.08 -15.43 3.10
CA TRP A 90 -7.36 -15.49 1.83
C TRP A 90 -7.19 -16.92 1.32
N ASN A 91 -7.53 -17.18 0.05
CA ASN A 91 -7.20 -18.44 -0.61
C ASN A 91 -5.82 -18.40 -1.31
N ALA A 92 -5.30 -19.57 -1.68
CA ALA A 92 -3.97 -19.70 -2.27
C ALA A 92 -3.83 -18.97 -3.62
N ASN A 93 -4.88 -18.96 -4.46
CA ASN A 93 -4.85 -18.28 -5.75
C ASN A 93 -4.75 -16.75 -5.55
N GLN A 94 -5.54 -16.19 -4.63
CA GLN A 94 -5.52 -14.77 -4.30
C GLN A 94 -4.15 -14.30 -3.82
N LYS A 95 -3.51 -15.06 -2.91
CA LYS A 95 -2.14 -14.77 -2.48
C LYS A 95 -1.16 -14.84 -3.63
N THR A 96 -1.25 -15.89 -4.46
CA THR A 96 -0.38 -16.07 -5.63
C THR A 96 -0.44 -14.88 -6.59
N ILE A 97 -1.63 -14.30 -6.83
CA ILE A 97 -1.79 -13.14 -7.73
C ILE A 97 -1.00 -11.94 -7.19
N ALA A 98 -1.18 -11.59 -5.92
CA ALA A 98 -0.49 -10.46 -5.29
C ALA A 98 1.02 -10.69 -5.12
N GLU A 99 1.42 -11.87 -4.64
CA GLU A 99 2.83 -12.25 -4.43
C GLU A 99 3.61 -12.30 -5.76
N THR A 100 2.99 -12.80 -6.84
CA THR A 100 3.64 -12.81 -8.17
C THR A 100 3.93 -11.40 -8.65
N PHE A 101 2.98 -10.48 -8.48
CA PHE A 101 3.18 -9.07 -8.83
C PHE A 101 4.31 -8.45 -8.00
N LEU A 102 4.21 -8.48 -6.67
CA LEU A 102 5.17 -7.84 -5.76
C LEU A 102 6.59 -8.41 -5.89
N SER A 103 6.73 -9.70 -6.22
CA SER A 103 8.05 -10.33 -6.42
C SER A 103 8.74 -9.97 -7.73
N HIS A 104 8.01 -9.48 -8.73
CA HIS A 104 8.55 -9.21 -10.06
C HIS A 104 8.44 -7.74 -10.48
N VAL A 105 7.57 -6.94 -9.86
CA VAL A 105 7.30 -5.54 -10.24
C VAL A 105 8.57 -4.70 -10.26
N GLY A 106 9.50 -4.92 -9.33
CA GLY A 106 10.77 -4.19 -9.24
C GLY A 106 11.70 -4.32 -10.47
N THR A 107 11.44 -5.29 -11.35
CA THR A 107 12.21 -5.48 -12.61
C THR A 107 11.55 -4.87 -13.84
N THR A 108 10.34 -4.31 -13.68
CA THR A 108 9.55 -3.77 -14.80
C THR A 108 10.01 -2.38 -15.24
N SER A 109 9.76 -2.03 -16.50
CA SER A 109 9.98 -0.66 -16.99
C SER A 109 9.09 0.36 -16.27
N TRP A 110 7.89 -0.06 -15.85
CA TRP A 110 6.99 0.76 -15.05
C TRP A 110 7.63 1.13 -13.70
N PHE A 111 8.17 0.14 -12.97
CA PHE A 111 8.83 0.41 -11.69
C PHE A 111 10.16 1.17 -11.87
N ASN A 112 10.82 1.08 -13.03
CA ASN A 112 12.03 1.88 -13.28
C ASN A 112 11.79 3.40 -13.21
N ILE A 113 10.54 3.86 -13.29
CA ILE A 113 10.18 5.27 -13.06
C ILE A 113 10.58 5.70 -11.64
N GLU A 114 10.50 4.81 -10.65
CA GLU A 114 10.93 5.07 -9.26
C GLU A 114 12.40 5.45 -9.15
N LYS A 115 13.23 5.09 -10.13
CA LYS A 115 14.64 5.49 -10.17
C LYS A 115 14.82 6.98 -10.48
N THR A 116 13.75 7.70 -10.80
CA THR A 116 13.76 9.17 -10.93
C THR A 116 13.61 9.87 -9.58
N TYR A 117 13.13 9.16 -8.56
CA TYR A 117 12.96 9.63 -7.19
C TYR A 117 14.23 9.33 -6.37
N TYR A 118 14.56 10.24 -5.44
CA TYR A 118 15.79 10.15 -4.66
C TYR A 118 15.70 10.86 -3.31
N TYR A 119 16.50 10.38 -2.35
CA TYR A 119 16.85 11.11 -1.15
C TYR A 119 18.05 12.03 -1.40
N ARG A 120 18.05 13.20 -0.76
CA ARG A 120 19.20 14.09 -0.69
C ARG A 120 19.13 15.00 0.55
N ALA A 121 20.14 14.97 1.41
CA ALA A 121 20.16 15.77 2.64
C ALA A 121 20.31 17.30 2.40
N SER A 122 21.09 17.70 1.39
CA SER A 122 21.35 19.11 1.08
C SER A 122 21.64 19.32 -0.42
N SER A 123 21.61 20.56 -0.90
CA SER A 123 21.84 20.89 -2.31
C SER A 123 23.26 20.55 -2.83
N ILE A 124 24.14 20.06 -1.96
CA ILE A 124 25.49 19.58 -2.28
C ILE A 124 25.69 18.07 -2.01
N SER A 125 24.80 17.42 -1.27
CA SER A 125 24.89 15.98 -0.97
C SER A 125 24.72 15.14 -2.25
N PRO A 126 25.25 13.91 -2.33
CA PRO A 126 24.93 13.01 -3.43
C PRO A 126 23.44 12.62 -3.39
N LYS A 127 22.86 12.35 -4.56
CA LYS A 127 21.51 11.77 -4.67
C LYS A 127 21.58 10.27 -4.39
N VAL A 128 20.64 9.75 -3.59
CA VAL A 128 20.49 8.33 -3.31
C VAL A 128 19.14 7.86 -3.84
N TYR A 129 19.14 6.99 -4.84
CA TYR A 129 17.94 6.62 -5.59
C TYR A 129 17.23 5.38 -5.02
N ILE A 130 15.94 5.27 -5.31
CA ILE A 130 15.17 4.04 -5.11
C ILE A 130 15.74 2.95 -6.05
N LYS A 131 16.02 1.76 -5.52
CA LYS A 131 16.51 0.60 -6.32
C LYS A 131 15.47 -0.50 -6.48
N GLY A 132 14.40 -0.45 -5.69
CA GLY A 132 13.19 -1.25 -5.84
C GLY A 132 12.93 -2.29 -4.74
N PRO A 133 11.71 -2.84 -4.73
CA PRO A 133 11.26 -3.79 -3.74
C PRO A 133 11.99 -5.12 -3.88
N LYS A 134 12.23 -5.77 -2.74
CA LYS A 134 12.63 -7.18 -2.65
C LYS A 134 11.68 -7.91 -1.72
N ASN A 135 11.45 -9.20 -1.97
CA ASN A 135 10.68 -10.01 -1.03
C ASN A 135 11.39 -10.05 0.33
N GLY A 136 10.70 -9.61 1.38
CA GLY A 136 11.07 -9.85 2.76
C GLY A 136 10.36 -11.09 3.29
N GLN A 137 11.04 -11.88 4.13
CA GLN A 137 10.39 -12.80 5.05
C GLN A 137 10.40 -12.12 6.41
N VAL A 138 9.25 -12.01 7.09
CA VAL A 138 9.12 -11.27 8.36
C VAL A 138 10.18 -11.75 9.36
N PRO A 139 11.14 -10.88 9.71
CA PRO A 139 11.14 -10.27 11.04
C PRO A 139 11.36 -8.74 11.00
N ASN A 140 11.19 -8.13 12.17
CA ASN A 140 11.34 -6.71 12.51
C ASN A 140 12.39 -5.94 11.67
N ASP A 141 11.93 -5.23 10.65
CA ASP A 141 12.74 -4.48 9.70
C ASP A 141 12.19 -3.06 9.53
N SER A 142 12.86 -2.08 10.12
CA SER A 142 12.50 -0.66 10.03
C SER A 142 12.94 0.00 8.73
N GLN A 143 13.63 -0.74 7.84
CA GLN A 143 13.97 -0.31 6.48
C GLN A 143 13.05 -0.96 5.44
N GLY A 144 12.03 -1.71 5.91
CA GLY A 144 11.02 -2.35 5.08
C GLY A 144 9.74 -1.55 4.96
N LEU A 145 8.95 -1.92 3.94
CA LEU A 145 7.57 -1.50 3.77
C LEU A 145 6.66 -2.69 4.09
N TYR A 146 5.74 -2.50 5.02
CA TYR A 146 4.72 -3.49 5.37
C TYR A 146 3.47 -3.19 4.56
N LEU A 147 3.03 -4.12 3.71
CA LEU A 147 1.79 -4.02 2.97
C LEU A 147 0.75 -4.90 3.64
N LEU A 148 -0.26 -4.27 4.20
CA LEU A 148 -1.39 -4.90 4.83
C LEU A 148 -2.53 -5.05 3.83
N LEU A 149 -2.81 -6.29 3.46
CA LEU A 149 -3.84 -6.64 2.47
C LEU A 149 -5.03 -7.29 3.17
N SER A 150 -6.19 -6.63 3.14
CA SER A 150 -7.43 -7.22 3.68
C SER A 150 -8.15 -8.06 2.62
N SER A 151 -8.79 -9.15 3.03
CA SER A 151 -9.67 -9.94 2.17
C SER A 151 -11.08 -9.36 2.10
N SER A 152 -11.90 -9.85 1.18
CA SER A 152 -13.25 -9.34 0.92
C SER A 152 -14.26 -9.58 2.06
N ASP A 153 -13.96 -10.42 3.04
CA ASP A 153 -14.79 -10.67 4.23
C ASP A 153 -14.49 -9.73 5.41
N VAL A 154 -13.44 -8.91 5.28
CA VAL A 154 -13.08 -7.87 6.25
C VAL A 154 -13.92 -6.62 5.99
N SER A 155 -14.44 -6.01 7.05
CA SER A 155 -15.15 -4.72 6.96
C SER A 155 -14.42 -3.68 7.80
N GLU A 156 -14.48 -2.42 7.39
CA GLU A 156 -14.06 -1.31 8.24
C GLU A 156 -15.03 -1.19 9.42
N GLY A 157 -14.50 -1.28 10.64
CA GLY A 157 -15.32 -1.17 11.86
C GLY A 157 -15.68 0.28 12.22
N SER A 158 -14.83 1.22 11.81
CA SER A 158 -14.97 2.66 12.03
C SER A 158 -14.23 3.42 10.95
N ALA A 159 -14.81 4.53 10.49
CA ALA A 159 -14.18 5.44 9.54
C ALA A 159 -12.77 5.86 10.00
N GLU A 160 -11.75 5.58 9.18
CA GLU A 160 -10.38 6.05 9.37
C GLU A 160 -10.17 7.39 8.62
N ALA A 161 -9.36 8.30 9.17
CA ALA A 161 -9.10 9.65 8.59
C ALA A 161 -10.37 10.48 8.22
N GLY A 162 -11.53 10.18 8.82
CA GLY A 162 -12.80 10.83 8.44
C GLY A 162 -13.38 10.37 7.10
N GLY A 163 -12.85 9.28 6.53
CA GLY A 163 -13.33 8.63 5.32
C GLY A 163 -13.79 7.20 5.58
N THR A 164 -14.46 6.60 4.60
CA THR A 164 -14.93 5.21 4.65
C THR A 164 -14.31 4.42 3.50
N PHE A 165 -13.86 3.20 3.77
CA PHE A 165 -13.34 2.29 2.75
C PHE A 165 -14.38 2.10 1.62
N CYS A 166 -13.92 2.06 0.37
CA CYS A 166 -14.75 2.00 -0.85
C CYS A 166 -15.63 3.24 -1.12
N VAL A 167 -15.58 4.26 -0.27
CA VAL A 167 -16.30 5.54 -0.47
C VAL A 167 -15.30 6.67 -0.64
N ASN A 168 -14.42 6.81 0.34
CA ASN A 168 -13.43 7.88 0.38
C ASN A 168 -12.05 7.37 0.04
N TYR A 169 -11.73 6.10 0.29
CA TYR A 169 -10.43 5.55 0.00
C TYR A 169 -10.49 4.05 -0.30
N CYS A 170 -9.51 3.55 -1.05
CA CYS A 170 -9.28 2.12 -1.25
C CYS A 170 -7.98 1.63 -0.58
N GLU A 171 -7.14 2.59 -0.21
CA GLU A 171 -5.82 2.44 0.36
C GLU A 171 -5.39 3.71 1.08
N TYR A 172 -4.28 3.60 1.81
CA TYR A 172 -3.49 4.69 2.34
C TYR A 172 -2.20 4.12 2.92
N HIS A 173 -1.22 4.95 3.17
CA HIS A 173 -0.05 4.57 3.94
C HIS A 173 0.12 5.44 5.19
N LEU A 174 0.87 4.93 6.15
CA LEU A 174 1.14 5.59 7.42
C LEU A 174 2.52 5.25 7.92
N ASN A 175 3.00 6.03 8.87
CA ASN A 175 4.12 5.64 9.72
C ASN A 175 3.72 5.55 11.18
N PHE A 176 4.43 4.72 11.91
CA PHE A 176 4.29 4.55 13.35
C PHE A 176 5.66 4.27 13.98
N TYR A 177 5.77 4.46 15.29
CA TYR A 177 7.02 4.30 16.02
C TYR A 177 6.95 3.15 17.01
N VAL A 178 7.98 2.31 17.03
CA VAL A 178 8.20 1.27 18.05
C VAL A 178 9.59 1.49 18.61
N ASP A 179 9.70 1.72 19.93
CA ASP A 179 10.97 2.01 20.61
C ASP A 179 11.79 3.12 19.91
N ASN A 180 11.11 4.22 19.53
CA ASN A 180 11.67 5.36 18.76
C ASN A 180 12.21 5.02 17.37
N VAL A 181 11.89 3.83 16.84
CA VAL A 181 12.19 3.44 15.46
C VAL A 181 10.93 3.57 14.63
N ALA A 182 11.01 4.32 13.52
CA ALA A 182 9.90 4.48 12.60
C ALA A 182 9.71 3.24 11.72
N TYR A 183 8.46 2.87 11.47
CA TYR A 183 8.00 1.83 10.56
C TYR A 183 6.98 2.42 9.61
N VAL A 184 6.92 1.87 8.40
CA VAL A 184 6.03 2.34 7.34
C VAL A 184 5.10 1.23 6.92
N LEU A 185 3.80 1.51 6.86
CA LEU A 185 2.76 0.55 6.54
C LEU A 185 1.81 1.13 5.49
N GLY A 186 1.58 0.38 4.41
CA GLY A 186 0.51 0.64 3.44
C GLY A 186 -0.66 -0.30 3.71
N PHE A 187 -1.87 0.23 3.84
CA PHE A 187 -3.10 -0.53 3.87
C PHE A 187 -3.72 -0.57 2.48
N ILE A 188 -4.11 -1.77 2.03
CA ILE A 188 -4.84 -1.96 0.79
C ILE A 188 -6.03 -2.87 1.04
N GLY A 189 -7.22 -2.39 0.70
CA GLY A 189 -8.43 -3.16 0.79
C GLY A 189 -8.76 -3.97 -0.45
N ASN A 190 -9.34 -5.16 -0.29
CA ASN A 190 -9.81 -5.94 -1.43
C ASN A 190 -11.04 -5.30 -2.08
N LEU A 191 -10.88 -4.93 -3.35
CA LEU A 191 -11.89 -4.20 -4.11
C LEU A 191 -13.12 -5.01 -4.51
N GLN A 192 -13.18 -6.31 -4.18
CA GLN A 192 -14.41 -7.09 -4.31
C GLN A 192 -15.59 -6.46 -3.55
N LYS A 193 -15.32 -5.74 -2.45
CA LYS A 193 -16.33 -5.00 -1.65
C LYS A 193 -16.99 -3.86 -2.43
N CYS A 194 -16.28 -3.28 -3.39
CA CYS A 194 -16.74 -2.19 -4.25
C CYS A 194 -16.42 -2.45 -5.71
N ILE A 195 -16.63 -3.69 -6.16
CA ILE A 195 -16.23 -4.12 -7.50
C ILE A 195 -16.94 -3.33 -8.61
N ASN A 196 -18.12 -2.78 -8.33
CA ASN A 196 -18.87 -1.93 -9.28
C ASN A 196 -18.58 -0.42 -9.09
N GLY A 197 -17.64 -0.06 -8.23
CA GLY A 197 -17.19 1.30 -7.98
C GLY A 197 -16.05 1.72 -8.89
N SER A 198 -15.61 2.97 -8.72
CA SER A 198 -14.50 3.63 -9.42
C SER A 198 -13.17 2.87 -9.33
N GLY A 199 -13.01 2.02 -8.32
CA GLY A 199 -11.80 1.25 -8.04
C GLY A 199 -11.50 0.08 -8.98
N SER A 200 -12.50 -0.36 -9.76
CA SER A 200 -12.43 -1.62 -10.51
C SER A 200 -12.79 -1.41 -11.97
N THR A 201 -11.77 -1.49 -12.83
CA THR A 201 -11.90 -1.31 -14.29
C THR A 201 -12.25 -2.60 -15.05
N ASN A 202 -12.11 -3.76 -14.41
CA ASN A 202 -12.41 -5.09 -14.97
C ASN A 202 -13.32 -5.90 -14.03
N PRO A 203 -14.54 -5.42 -13.71
CA PRO A 203 -15.34 -5.95 -12.59
C PRO A 203 -15.91 -7.36 -12.81
N THR A 204 -16.06 -7.78 -14.07
CA THR A 204 -16.72 -9.04 -14.45
C THR A 204 -15.80 -10.02 -15.15
N ASN A 205 -14.67 -9.56 -15.66
CA ASN A 205 -13.75 -10.35 -16.43
C ASN A 205 -12.35 -9.82 -16.18
N SER A 206 -11.57 -10.54 -15.41
CA SER A 206 -10.25 -10.12 -14.96
C SER A 206 -9.17 -11.11 -15.43
N PRO A 207 -7.93 -10.65 -15.68
CA PRO A 207 -6.89 -11.49 -16.29
C PRO A 207 -6.50 -12.72 -15.47
N ASN A 208 -6.68 -12.71 -14.14
CA ASN A 208 -6.27 -13.80 -13.24
C ASN A 208 -7.45 -14.52 -12.58
N GLY A 209 -8.69 -14.26 -13.02
CA GLY A 209 -9.89 -14.98 -12.56
C GLY A 209 -10.37 -14.61 -11.16
N ASP A 210 -9.83 -13.55 -10.55
CA ASP A 210 -10.32 -12.94 -9.31
C ASP A 210 -10.34 -11.41 -9.50
N ALA A 211 -11.52 -10.86 -9.82
CA ALA A 211 -11.66 -9.45 -10.18
C ALA A 211 -11.33 -8.52 -9.01
N GLY A 212 -11.66 -8.93 -7.78
CA GLY A 212 -11.36 -8.16 -6.57
C GLY A 212 -9.85 -8.03 -6.34
N VAL A 213 -9.12 -9.14 -6.42
CA VAL A 213 -7.66 -9.13 -6.25
C VAL A 213 -6.95 -8.51 -7.46
N ASP A 214 -7.43 -8.71 -8.69
CA ASP A 214 -6.86 -8.06 -9.87
C ASP A 214 -6.98 -6.53 -9.81
N ALA A 215 -8.14 -6.02 -9.40
CA ALA A 215 -8.32 -4.59 -9.17
C ALA A 215 -7.47 -4.10 -7.99
N MET A 216 -7.37 -4.89 -6.92
CA MET A 216 -6.51 -4.61 -5.77
C MET A 216 -5.03 -4.51 -6.15
N VAL A 217 -4.54 -5.25 -7.15
CA VAL A 217 -3.14 -5.12 -7.62
C VAL A 217 -2.87 -3.74 -8.22
N SER A 218 -3.85 -3.11 -8.87
CA SER A 218 -3.72 -1.74 -9.38
C SER A 218 -3.49 -0.74 -8.24
N VAL A 219 -4.15 -0.96 -7.11
CA VAL A 219 -4.00 -0.18 -5.88
C VAL A 219 -2.71 -0.53 -5.14
N ILE A 220 -2.31 -1.80 -5.08
CA ILE A 220 -0.99 -2.20 -4.55
C ILE A 220 0.13 -1.49 -5.30
N ALA A 221 0.02 -1.38 -6.63
CA ALA A 221 0.99 -0.66 -7.44
C ALA A 221 1.04 0.83 -7.07
N HIS A 222 -0.13 1.46 -6.88
CA HIS A 222 -0.28 2.84 -6.44
C HIS A 222 0.45 3.09 -5.12
N GLU A 223 0.03 2.40 -4.07
CA GLU A 223 0.60 2.58 -2.73
C GLU A 223 2.07 2.25 -2.66
N LEU A 224 2.51 1.24 -3.40
CA LEU A 224 3.91 0.83 -3.37
C LEU A 224 4.82 1.99 -3.79
N VAL A 225 4.45 2.75 -4.81
CA VAL A 225 5.32 3.80 -5.35
C VAL A 225 5.18 5.11 -4.59
N ASP A 226 3.97 5.44 -4.14
CA ASP A 226 3.69 6.59 -3.28
C ASP A 226 4.44 6.43 -1.94
N THR A 227 4.22 5.31 -1.25
CA THR A 227 4.91 5.02 0.02
C THR A 227 6.43 4.93 -0.13
N MET A 228 6.96 4.47 -1.27
CA MET A 228 8.42 4.39 -1.45
C MET A 228 9.05 5.75 -1.71
N SER A 229 8.33 6.65 -2.40
CA SER A 229 8.80 7.97 -2.76
C SER A 229 8.60 8.98 -1.61
N ASP A 230 7.54 8.82 -0.81
CA ASP A 230 7.24 9.69 0.32
C ASP A 230 6.63 8.99 1.56
N PRO A 231 7.35 8.05 2.20
CA PRO A 231 6.87 7.25 3.34
C PRO A 231 6.40 8.03 4.59
N PHE A 232 6.71 9.33 4.67
CA PHE A 232 6.46 10.19 5.83
C PHE A 232 5.76 11.51 5.46
N GLY A 233 5.24 11.64 4.23
CA GLY A 233 4.60 12.88 3.75
C GLY A 233 5.51 14.11 3.80
N SER A 234 6.81 13.93 3.60
CA SER A 234 7.84 14.95 3.77
C SER A 234 8.82 15.07 2.60
N ALA A 235 8.72 14.24 1.58
CA ALA A 235 9.74 14.06 0.55
C ALA A 235 9.31 14.44 -0.86
N TRP A 236 8.45 13.66 -1.53
CA TRP A 236 8.15 13.82 -2.95
C TRP A 236 6.65 14.02 -3.18
N PHE A 237 6.21 15.27 -3.13
CA PHE A 237 4.81 15.62 -3.33
C PHE A 237 4.66 16.87 -4.21
N GLY A 238 3.48 17.01 -4.81
CA GLY A 238 3.09 18.20 -5.56
C GLY A 238 2.64 19.33 -4.64
N ALA A 239 2.49 20.54 -5.17
CA ALA A 239 2.06 21.71 -4.38
C ALA A 239 0.70 21.55 -3.67
N THR A 240 -0.12 20.59 -4.10
CA THR A 240 -1.43 20.25 -3.52
C THR A 240 -1.41 18.97 -2.68
N GLY A 241 -0.23 18.45 -2.34
CA GLY A 241 -0.04 17.25 -1.53
C GLY A 241 -0.07 15.93 -2.29
N ASN A 242 -0.45 15.94 -3.57
CA ASN A 242 -0.53 14.71 -4.36
C ASN A 242 0.85 14.05 -4.54
N GLU A 243 0.89 12.73 -4.49
CA GLU A 243 2.10 11.93 -4.75
C GLU A 243 2.12 11.41 -6.19
N ASN A 244 2.95 10.42 -6.49
CA ASN A 244 3.31 10.04 -7.86
C ASN A 244 2.30 9.15 -8.56
N ALA A 245 1.78 8.11 -7.93
CA ALA A 245 0.66 7.36 -8.48
C ALA A 245 -0.64 8.18 -8.41
N ASP A 246 -0.76 9.04 -7.41
CA ASP A 246 -1.83 10.02 -7.24
C ASP A 246 -2.06 10.93 -8.47
N LYS A 247 -0.98 11.44 -9.07
CA LYS A 247 -1.02 12.18 -10.36
C LYS A 247 -1.59 11.39 -11.54
N CYS A 248 -1.50 10.07 -11.45
CA CYS A 248 -1.78 9.13 -12.51
C CYS A 248 -2.93 8.19 -12.18
N ALA A 249 -3.67 8.54 -11.13
CA ALA A 249 -4.80 7.77 -10.66
C ALA A 249 -5.78 7.54 -11.81
N TRP A 250 -6.16 6.28 -12.00
CA TRP A 250 -7.08 5.79 -13.02
C TRP A 250 -6.63 6.00 -14.48
N ALA A 251 -5.38 6.41 -14.72
CA ALA A 251 -4.79 6.47 -16.05
C ALA A 251 -4.01 5.17 -16.32
N PHE A 252 -4.47 4.34 -17.26
CA PHE A 252 -3.88 3.00 -17.49
C PHE A 252 -2.97 2.92 -18.72
N GLY A 253 -2.70 4.04 -19.38
CA GLY A 253 -1.92 4.08 -20.61
C GLY A 253 -2.54 3.26 -21.75
N SER A 254 -1.68 2.71 -22.62
CA SER A 254 -2.12 1.84 -23.71
C SER A 254 -2.47 0.44 -23.21
N LEU A 255 -3.69 -0.01 -23.52
CA LEU A 255 -4.22 -1.29 -23.08
C LEU A 255 -4.06 -2.37 -24.15
N THR A 256 -3.67 -3.57 -23.71
CA THR A 256 -3.78 -4.80 -24.50
C THR A 256 -5.07 -5.51 -24.12
N ARG A 257 -5.90 -5.86 -25.11
CA ARG A 257 -7.06 -6.74 -24.88
C ARG A 257 -6.64 -8.19 -25.03
N LEU A 258 -6.91 -8.98 -23.98
CA LEU A 258 -6.70 -10.41 -24.03
C LEU A 258 -7.81 -11.09 -24.85
N SER A 259 -7.51 -12.27 -25.40
CA SER A 259 -8.43 -13.03 -26.26
C SER A 259 -9.76 -13.38 -25.58
N ASN A 260 -9.76 -13.47 -24.24
CA ASN A 260 -10.92 -13.69 -23.41
C ASN A 260 -11.65 -12.40 -22.98
N GLY A 261 -11.25 -11.21 -23.45
CA GLY A 261 -11.96 -9.94 -23.25
C GLY A 261 -11.43 -8.93 -22.21
N PRO A 262 -10.66 -9.27 -21.16
CA PRO A 262 -10.18 -8.27 -20.20
C PRO A 262 -9.08 -7.39 -20.81
N SER A 263 -8.95 -6.17 -20.29
CA SER A 263 -7.85 -5.27 -20.64
C SER A 263 -6.73 -5.37 -19.62
N CYS A 264 -5.47 -5.34 -20.06
CA CYS A 264 -4.29 -5.30 -19.20
C CYS A 264 -3.29 -4.25 -19.72
N SER A 265 -2.45 -3.71 -18.84
CA SER A 265 -1.40 -2.75 -19.19
C SER A 265 0.00 -3.35 -19.10
N VAL A 266 0.18 -4.44 -18.33
CA VAL A 266 1.51 -5.07 -18.11
C VAL A 266 1.45 -6.60 -18.03
N LEU A 267 2.59 -7.24 -18.33
CA LEU A 267 2.88 -8.65 -18.05
C LEU A 267 3.99 -8.70 -17.00
N VAL A 268 3.70 -9.22 -15.80
CA VAL A 268 4.61 -9.25 -14.65
C VAL A 268 4.65 -10.67 -14.09
N GLY A 269 5.83 -11.25 -13.95
CA GLY A 269 5.97 -12.62 -13.42
C GLY A 269 5.17 -13.68 -14.20
N GLY A 270 4.93 -13.47 -15.50
CA GLY A 270 4.13 -14.36 -16.34
C GLY A 270 2.60 -14.21 -16.20
N ARG A 271 2.12 -13.22 -15.44
CA ARG A 271 0.70 -12.88 -15.28
C ARG A 271 0.39 -11.51 -15.84
N TYR A 272 -0.78 -11.38 -16.47
CA TYR A 272 -1.26 -10.09 -16.95
C TYR A 272 -1.90 -9.31 -15.81
N TYR A 273 -1.61 -8.02 -15.73
CA TYR A 273 -2.21 -7.11 -14.76
C TYR A 273 -2.64 -5.80 -15.43
N LEU A 274 -3.62 -5.16 -14.83
CA LEU A 274 -4.03 -3.80 -15.18
C LEU A 274 -3.60 -2.89 -14.02
N ILE A 275 -2.58 -2.09 -14.25
CA ILE A 275 -2.06 -1.12 -13.28
C ILE A 275 -2.08 0.28 -13.87
N GLN A 276 -2.18 1.26 -12.99
CA GLN A 276 -2.14 2.69 -13.30
C GLN A 276 -0.74 3.09 -13.79
N GLN A 277 -0.67 4.16 -14.56
CA GLN A 277 0.57 4.84 -14.91
C GLN A 277 1.23 5.39 -13.64
N ASN A 278 2.53 5.65 -13.71
CA ASN A 278 3.27 6.29 -12.63
C ASN A 278 3.85 7.63 -13.13
N TRP A 279 3.92 8.63 -12.27
CA TRP A 279 4.47 9.93 -12.61
C TRP A 279 5.99 9.86 -12.72
N ASN A 280 6.54 10.31 -13.84
CA ASN A 280 7.98 10.39 -14.02
C ASN A 280 8.50 11.75 -13.55
N ALA A 281 9.30 11.78 -12.47
CA ALA A 281 9.79 13.03 -11.87
C ALA A 281 10.74 13.83 -12.79
N ASN A 282 11.32 13.22 -13.83
CA ASN A 282 12.17 13.94 -14.77
C ASN A 282 11.34 14.60 -15.89
N THR A 283 10.36 13.89 -16.44
CA THR A 283 9.52 14.40 -17.54
C THR A 283 8.28 15.13 -17.06
N GLN A 284 7.90 14.95 -15.79
CA GLN A 284 6.70 15.51 -15.16
C GLN A 284 5.42 15.10 -15.91
N THR A 285 5.28 13.80 -16.15
CA THR A 285 4.16 13.19 -16.89
C THR A 285 3.89 11.76 -16.43
N CYS A 286 2.64 11.30 -16.53
CA CYS A 286 2.29 9.90 -16.36
C CYS A 286 2.85 9.01 -17.47
N ALA A 287 3.48 7.89 -17.10
CA ALA A 287 4.07 6.94 -18.03
C ALA A 287 3.89 5.49 -17.55
N MET A 288 3.99 4.54 -18.49
CA MET A 288 4.07 3.10 -18.20
C MET A 288 5.52 2.58 -18.19
N ALA A 289 6.49 3.45 -18.50
CA ALA A 289 7.91 3.14 -18.57
C ALA A 289 8.75 4.40 -18.33
N ALA A 290 9.95 4.21 -17.76
CA ALA A 290 10.94 5.27 -17.52
C ALA A 290 11.52 5.87 -18.80
#